data_AF-A0A496WD31-F1
#
_entry.id   AF-A0A496WD31-F1
#
_cell.length_a   1.000
_cell.length_b   1.000
_cell.length_c   1.000
_cell.angle_alpha   90.00
_cell.angle_beta   90.00
_cell.angle_gamma   90.00
#
_symmetry.space_group_name_H-M   'P 1'
#
loop_
_entity.id
_entity.type
_entity.pdbx_description
1 polymer ?
#
loop_
_entity_poly.entity_id
_entity_poly.type
_entity_poly.pdbx_seq_one_letter_code
_entity_poly.pdbx_strand_id
1 'polypeptide(L)' 'MYLKMGRLKESFNAYRKALNLAPNHPMLLNNIGNVLMAQGKYEKALNWLNKSVELEPDNAATHCNLGKQYVARIR' A
#
# COMPACT_ATOMS: atom_id res chain seq x y z
N MET A 1 -18.17 -9.51 -3.80
CA MET A 1 -17.71 -8.15 -3.38
C MET A 1 -17.58 -7.98 -1.86
N TYR A 2 -18.51 -8.47 -1.04
CA TYR A 2 -18.47 -8.31 0.43
C TYR A 2 -17.24 -8.90 1.14
N LEU A 3 -16.78 -10.10 0.75
CA LEU A 3 -15.59 -10.72 1.35
C LEU A 3 -14.32 -9.90 1.13
N LYS A 4 -14.20 -9.21 -0.02
CA LYS A 4 -13.06 -8.32 -0.30
C LYS A 4 -13.09 -7.12 0.63
N MET A 5 -14.24 -6.45 0.78
CA MET A 5 -14.37 -5.28 1.68
C MET A 5 -14.24 -5.62 3.16
N GLY A 6 -14.73 -6.79 3.61
CA GLY A 6 -14.53 -7.28 4.98
C GLY A 6 -13.04 -7.52 5.30
N ARG A 7 -12.36 -8.27 4.42
CA ARG A 7 -10.92 -8.53 4.54
C ARG A 7 -10.07 -7.26 4.47
N LEU A 8 -10.49 -6.24 3.72
CA LEU A 8 -9.79 -4.95 3.64
C LEU A 8 -9.84 -4.18 4.97
N LYS A 9 -10.94 -4.26 5.74
CA LYS A 9 -11.04 -3.64 7.08
C LYS A 9 -10.19 -4.38 8.10
N GLU A 10 -10.24 -5.71 8.11
CA GLU A 10 -9.41 -6.54 9.00
C GLU A 10 -7.92 -6.37 8.67
N SER A 11 -7.59 -6.30 7.38
CA SER A 11 -6.24 -6.03 6.88
C SER A 11 -5.69 -4.69 7.38
N PHE A 12 -6.53 -3.66 7.51
CA PHE A 12 -6.10 -2.37 8.06
C PHE A 12 -5.68 -2.47 9.53
N ASN A 13 -6.39 -3.26 10.34
CA ASN A 13 -6.02 -3.52 11.72
C ASN A 13 -4.72 -4.33 11.82
N ALA A 14 -4.56 -5.35 10.97
CA ALA A 14 -3.33 -6.14 10.89
C ALA A 14 -2.13 -5.28 10.48
N TYR A 15 -2.30 -4.40 9.48
CA TYR A 15 -1.27 -3.47 9.07
C TYR A 15 -0.95 -2.41 10.13
N ARG A 16 -1.93 -1.93 10.90
CA ARG A 16 -1.64 -1.01 12.02
C ARG A 16 -0.78 -1.69 13.09
N LYS A 17 -1.07 -2.95 13.44
CA LYS A 17 -0.23 -3.73 14.36
C LYS A 17 1.17 -3.95 13.77
N ALA A 18 1.26 -4.32 12.50
CA ALA A 18 2.54 -4.51 11.84
C ALA A 18 3.35 -3.21 11.73
N LEU A 19 2.71 -2.06 11.52
CA LEU A 19 3.35 -0.74 11.53
C LEU A 19 3.88 -0.39 12.92
N ASN A 20 3.18 -0.77 13.99
CA ASN A 20 3.69 -0.58 15.35
C ASN A 20 4.91 -1.45 15.63
N LEU A 21 4.99 -2.64 15.03
CA LEU A 21 6.13 -3.56 15.21
C LEU A 21 7.31 -3.20 14.30
N ALA A 22 7.03 -2.75 13.08
CA ALA A 22 8.02 -2.43 12.06
C ALA A 22 7.54 -1.24 11.20
N PRO A 23 7.66 0.00 11.71
CA PRO A 23 7.14 1.19 11.04
C PRO A 23 7.83 1.48 9.70
N ASN A 24 9.08 1.02 9.56
CA ASN A 24 9.94 1.26 8.41
C ASN A 24 10.12 0.00 7.54
N HIS A 25 9.13 -0.90 7.49
CA HIS A 25 9.22 -2.09 6.65
C HIS A 25 8.67 -1.80 5.25
N PRO A 26 9.50 -1.74 4.19
CA PRO A 26 9.08 -1.33 2.83
C PRO A 26 7.93 -2.20 2.30
N MET A 27 8.07 -3.52 2.37
CA MET A 27 7.04 -4.46 1.93
C MET A 27 5.67 -4.25 2.63
N LEU A 28 5.68 -3.82 3.89
CA LEU A 28 4.46 -3.54 4.64
C LEU A 28 3.77 -2.27 4.11
N LEU A 29 4.54 -1.20 3.92
CA LEU A 29 4.07 0.06 3.35
C LEU A 29 3.50 -0.15 1.93
N ASN A 30 4.15 -1.01 1.15
CA ASN A 30 3.70 -1.44 -0.15
C ASN A 30 2.34 -2.16 -0.12
N ASN A 31 2.16 -3.10 0.81
CA ASN A 31 0.91 -3.81 1.00
C ASN A 31 -0.24 -2.90 1.46
N ILE A 32 0.05 -1.91 2.32
CA ILE A 32 -0.91 -0.88 2.73
C ILE A 32 -1.33 -0.02 1.53
N GLY A 33 -0.37 0.39 0.71
CA GLY A 33 -0.63 1.13 -0.53
C GLY A 33 -1.59 0.36 -1.45
N ASN A 34 -1.35 -0.93 -1.68
CA ASN A 34 -2.22 -1.78 -2.50
C ASN A 34 -3.64 -1.92 -1.93
N VAL A 35 -3.79 -2.02 -0.62
CA VAL A 35 -5.11 -2.06 0.03
C VAL A 35 -5.85 -0.72 -0.10
N LEU A 36 -5.13 0.41 0.03
CA LEU A 36 -5.71 1.73 -0.19
C LEU A 36 -6.13 1.95 -1.64
N MET A 37 -5.37 1.41 -2.61
CA MET A 37 -5.76 1.38 -4.02
C MET A 37 -7.07 0.62 -4.23
N ALA A 38 -7.19 -0.57 -3.64
CA ALA A 38 -8.43 -1.35 -3.72
C ALA A 38 -9.63 -0.67 -3.05
N GLN A 39 -9.39 0.30 -2.16
CA GLN A 39 -10.41 1.15 -1.55
C GLN A 39 -10.69 2.46 -2.33
N GLY A 40 -10.01 2.70 -3.46
CA GLY A 40 -10.11 3.94 -4.23
C GLY A 40 -9.42 5.16 -3.58
N LYS A 41 -8.59 4.94 -2.55
CA LYS A 41 -7.86 6.00 -1.83
C LYS A 41 -6.48 6.24 -2.44
N TYR A 42 -6.47 6.64 -3.71
CA TYR A 42 -5.26 6.75 -4.54
C TYR A 42 -4.18 7.66 -3.92
N GLU A 43 -4.54 8.83 -3.40
CA GLU A 43 -3.56 9.77 -2.82
C GLU A 43 -2.87 9.24 -1.57
N LYS A 44 -3.64 8.61 -0.67
CA LYS A 44 -3.06 7.98 0.52
C LYS A 44 -2.16 6.82 0.12
N ALA A 45 -2.57 6.05 -0.88
CA ALA A 45 -1.81 4.92 -1.39
C ALA A 45 -0.46 5.34 -1.96
N LEU A 46 -0.41 6.45 -2.73
CA LEU A 46 0.82 7.03 -3.26
C LEU A 46 1.78 7.47 -2.15
N ASN A 47 1.27 8.13 -1.10
CA ASN A 47 2.10 8.57 0.01
C ASN A 47 2.80 7.39 0.72
N TRP A 48 2.08 6.27 0.92
CA TRP A 48 2.67 5.06 1.51
C TRP A 48 3.66 4.36 0.59
N LEU A 49 3.40 4.30 -0.72
CA LEU A 49 4.35 3.74 -1.67
C LEU A 49 5.61 4.60 -1.81
N ASN A 50 5.48 5.93 -1.81
CA ASN A 50 6.64 6.82 -1.84
C ASN A 50 7.54 6.62 -0.62
N LYS A 51 6.96 6.51 0.59
CA LYS A 51 7.74 6.14 1.79
C LYS A 51 8.42 4.78 1.67
N SER A 52 7.77 3.80 1.02
CA SER A 52 8.38 2.51 0.75
C SER A 52 9.59 2.62 -0.18
N VAL A 53 9.52 3.48 -1.20
CA VAL A 53 10.65 3.75 -2.12
C VAL A 53 11.76 4.53 -1.41
N GLU A 54 11.43 5.49 -0.54
CA GLU A 54 12.42 6.22 0.25
C GLU A 54 13.22 5.29 1.17
N LEU A 55 12.59 4.25 1.71
CA LEU A 55 13.24 3.28 2.60
C LEU A 55 14.02 2.20 1.83
N GLU A 56 13.51 1.78 0.67
CA GLU A 56 14.16 0.76 -0.16
C GLU A 56 13.99 1.14 -1.65
N PRO A 57 14.86 2.02 -2.16
CA PRO A 57 14.76 2.53 -3.52
C PRO A 57 14.98 1.45 -4.57
N ASP A 58 15.64 0.34 -4.23
CA ASP A 58 15.89 -0.78 -5.14
C ASP A 58 14.78 -1.83 -5.14
N ASN A 59 13.69 -1.61 -4.38
CA ASN A 59 12.61 -2.57 -4.30
C ASN A 59 11.74 -2.57 -5.57
N ALA A 60 12.01 -3.51 -6.47
CA ALA A 60 11.30 -3.69 -7.73
C ALA A 60 9.78 -3.86 -7.57
N ALA A 61 9.32 -4.48 -6.47
CA ALA A 61 7.89 -4.66 -6.23
C ALA A 61 7.18 -3.33 -5.94
N THR A 62 7.86 -2.42 -5.23
CA THR A 62 7.32 -1.08 -4.93
C THR A 62 7.20 -0.24 -6.19
N HIS A 63 8.23 -0.25 -7.05
CA HIS A 63 8.19 0.43 -8.35
C HIS A 63 7.09 -0.10 -9.26
N CYS A 64 6.92 -1.43 -9.32
CA CYS A 64 5.84 -2.05 -10.09
C CYS A 64 4.46 -1.58 -9.59
N ASN A 65 4.26 -1.47 -8.28
CA ASN A 65 3.00 -1.02 -7.71
C ASN A 65 2.78 0.48 -7.91
N LEU A 66 3.81 1.32 -7.82
CA LEU A 66 3.73 2.75 -8.16
C LEU A 66 3.33 2.96 -9.61
N GLY A 67 3.93 2.23 -10.55
CA GLY A 67 3.55 2.25 -11.96
C GLY A 67 2.08 1.89 -12.17
N LYS A 68 1.59 0.85 -11.50
CA LYS A 68 0.17 0.49 -11.51
C LYS A 68 -0.71 1.59 -10.94
N GLN A 69 -0.28 2.30 -9.89
CA GLN A 69 -1.03 3.42 -9.34
C GLN A 69 -1.13 4.59 -10.30
N TYR A 70 -0.02 4.98 -10.93
CA TYR A 70 -0.02 6.07 -11.91
C TYR A 70 -0.92 5.74 -13.11
N VAL A 71 -0.85 4.52 -13.65
CA VAL A 71 -1.75 4.08 -14.74
C VAL A 71 -3.21 4.07 -14.30
N ALA A 72 -3.50 3.62 -13.07
CA ALA A 72 -4.87 3.60 -12.54
C ALA A 72 -5.43 4.99 -12.22
N ARG A 73 -4.58 6.00 -11.98
CA ARG A 73 -5.00 7.39 -11.75
C ARG A 73 -5.41 8.12 -13.04
N ILE A 74 -4.94 7.64 -14.20
CA ILE A 74 -5.18 8.25 -15.53
C ILE A 74 -6.40 7.61 -16.23
N ARG A 75 -7.04 6.62 -15.60
CA ARG A 75 -8.30 6.00 -16.06
C ARG A 75 -9.49 6.49 -15.26
#